data_AF-A0A2V8GWI8-F1
#
_entry.id   AF-A0A2V8GWI8-F1
#
_cell.length_a   1.000
_cell.length_b   1.000
_cell.length_c   1.000
_cell.angle_alpha   90.00
_cell.angle_beta   90.00
_cell.angle_gamma   90.00
#
_symmetry.space_group_name_H-M   'P 1'
#
loop_
_entity.id
_entity.type
_entity.pdbx_description
1 polymer ?
#
loop_
_entity_poly.entity_id
_entity_poly.type
_entity_poly.pdbx_seq_one_letter_code
_entity_poly.pdbx_strand_id
1 'polypeptide(L)' 'MTIRVLDPSCEESISTVVTPKRLKSLTGSSIGLLDNGKPNGREFFDHIEQILRSEYAVANVLRFEKPDSSRPA' A
#
# COMPACT_ATOMS: atom_id res chain seq x y z
N MET A 1 -9.62 34.41 -27.89
CA MET A 1 -9.08 33.13 -27.39
C MET A 1 -9.71 32.86 -26.04
N THR A 2 -10.21 31.65 -25.81
CA THR A 2 -10.85 31.27 -24.55
C THR A 2 -9.95 30.27 -23.84
N ILE A 3 -9.57 30.56 -22.60
CA ILE A 3 -8.84 29.64 -21.74
C ILE A 3 -9.86 28.89 -20.89
N ARG A 4 -9.81 27.56 -20.93
CA ARG A 4 -10.57 26.69 -20.02
C ARG A 4 -9.63 26.26 -18.90
N VAL A 5 -9.97 26.64 -17.67
CA VAL A 5 -9.30 26.17 -16.45
C VAL A 5 -10.19 25.10 -15.83
N LEU A 6 -9.63 23.91 -15.62
CA LEU A 6 -10.32 22.82 -14.93
C LEU A 6 -9.99 22.91 -13.45
N ASP A 7 -11.00 22.69 -12.61
CA ASP A 7 -10.81 22.56 -11.18
C ASP A 7 -10.35 21.12 -10.87
N PRO A 8 -9.14 20.93 -10.33
CA PRO A 8 -8.63 19.60 -9.98
C PRO A 8 -9.15 19.09 -8.63
N SER A 9 -10.01 19.85 -7.94
CA SER A 9 -10.60 19.40 -6.68
C SER A 9 -11.61 18.28 -6.91
N CYS A 10 -11.48 17.21 -6.13
CA CYS A 10 -12.42 16.09 -6.14
C CYS A 10 -13.53 16.38 -5.13
N GLU A 11 -14.67 16.91 -5.59
CA GLU A 11 -15.87 17.13 -4.77
C GLU A 11 -16.74 15.86 -4.66
N GLU A 12 -16.12 14.69 -4.45
CA GLU A 12 -16.89 13.47 -4.21
C GLU A 12 -17.42 13.42 -2.77
N SER A 13 -18.72 13.11 -2.65
CA SER A 13 -19.35 12.79 -1.37
C SER A 13 -18.70 11.55 -0.77
N ILE A 14 -18.02 11.73 0.36
CA ILE A 14 -17.39 10.64 1.11
C ILE A 14 -18.48 9.64 1.49
N SER A 15 -18.51 8.49 0.81
CA SER A 15 -19.31 7.35 1.25
C SER A 15 -18.81 6.92 2.62
N THR A 16 -19.71 6.69 3.58
CA THR A 16 -19.36 6.23 4.92
C THR A 16 -18.80 4.81 4.82
N VAL A 17 -17.48 4.70 4.66
CA VAL A 17 -16.77 3.42 4.67
C VAL A 17 -16.66 2.96 6.12
N VAL A 18 -17.17 1.76 6.41
CA VAL A 18 -16.98 1.14 7.72
C VAL A 18 -15.52 0.70 7.82
N THR A 19 -14.74 1.39 8.64
CA THR A 19 -13.35 1.02 8.89
C THR A 19 -13.29 -0.33 9.62
N PRO A 20 -12.49 -1.30 9.14
CA PRO A 20 -12.31 -2.56 9.84
C PRO A 20 -11.68 -2.31 11.22
N LYS A 21 -11.98 -3.19 12.19
CA LYS A 21 -11.36 -3.11 13.51
C LYS A 21 -9.84 -3.25 13.37
N ARG A 22 -9.10 -2.40 14.08
CA ARG A 22 -7.64 -2.46 14.12
C ARG A 22 -7.19 -3.82 14.66
N LEU A 23 -6.22 -4.42 13.98
CA LEU A 23 -5.57 -5.63 14.47
C LEU A 23 -4.87 -5.34 15.80
N LYS A 24 -5.00 -6.25 16.77
CA LYS A 24 -4.28 -6.17 18.06
C LYS A 24 -2.87 -6.74 17.99
N SER A 25 -2.61 -7.60 17.00
CA SER A 25 -1.32 -8.22 16.73
C SER A 25 -1.24 -8.61 15.25
N LEU A 26 -0.02 -8.78 14.74
CA LEU A 26 0.28 -9.30 13.41
C LEU A 26 0.53 -10.82 13.40
N THR A 27 0.58 -11.46 14.56
CA THR A 27 0.80 -12.91 14.68
C THR A 27 -0.24 -13.69 13.90
N GLY A 28 0.21 -14.59 13.02
CA GLY A 28 -0.66 -15.40 12.16
C GLY A 28 -1.35 -14.63 11.04
N SER A 29 -1.13 -13.32 10.91
CA SER A 29 -1.76 -12.50 9.87
C SER A 29 -1.15 -12.75 8.49
N SER A 30 -1.86 -12.28 7.46
CA SER A 30 -1.34 -12.19 6.10
C SER A 30 -1.13 -10.71 5.76
N ILE A 31 0.05 -10.37 5.27
CA ILE A 31 0.43 -8.99 4.92
C ILE A 31 0.80 -8.92 3.44
N GLY A 32 0.22 -7.96 2.72
CA GLY A 32 0.62 -7.60 1.37
C GLY A 32 1.63 -6.46 1.37
N LEU A 33 2.70 -6.61 0.60
CA LEU A 33 3.70 -5.57 0.34
C LEU A 33 3.67 -5.22 -1.15
N LEU A 34 3.39 -3.96 -1.45
CA LEU A 34 3.35 -3.43 -2.82
C LEU A 34 4.59 -2.56 -3.07
N ASP A 35 5.46 -3.03 -3.96
CA ASP A 35 6.59 -2.25 -4.45
C ASP A 35 6.12 -1.26 -5.52
N ASN A 36 6.44 0.01 -5.32
CA ASN A 36 6.12 1.10 -6.24
C ASN A 36 7.21 1.35 -7.29
N GLY A 37 8.13 0.39 -7.48
CA GLY A 37 9.17 0.46 -8.51
C GLY A 37 10.22 1.53 -8.21
N LYS A 38 10.49 1.82 -6.93
CA LYS A 38 11.54 2.76 -6.53
C LYS A 38 12.90 2.06 -6.49
N PRO A 39 14.00 2.78 -6.75
CA PRO A 39 15.34 2.21 -6.61
C PRO A 39 15.51 1.54 -5.25
N ASN A 40 16.10 0.34 -5.24
CA ASN A 40 16.33 -0.48 -4.06
C ASN A 40 15.05 -0.95 -3.32
N GLY A 41 13.89 -0.90 -3.97
CA GLY A 41 12.63 -1.36 -3.37
C GLY A 41 12.68 -2.83 -2.97
N ARG A 42 13.27 -3.68 -3.82
CA ARG A 42 13.41 -5.12 -3.56
C ARG A 42 14.16 -5.40 -2.26
N GLU A 43 15.37 -4.88 -2.10
CA GLU A 43 16.21 -5.10 -0.92
C GLU A 43 15.54 -4.56 0.35
N PHE A 44 14.92 -3.39 0.24
CA PHE A 44 14.15 -2.81 1.35
C PHE A 44 13.05 -3.77 1.81
N PHE A 45 12.23 -4.25 0.89
CA PHE A 45 11.11 -5.11 1.23
C PHE A 45 11.53 -6.52 1.63
N ASP A 46 12.65 -7.03 1.16
CA ASP A 46 13.22 -8.30 1.65
C ASP A 46 13.54 -8.18 3.14
N HIS A 47 14.11 -7.04 3.56
CA HIS A 47 14.36 -6.77 4.97
C HIS A 47 13.08 -6.59 5.80
N ILE A 48 12.08 -5.91 5.24
CA ILE A 48 10.76 -5.78 5.88
C ILE A 48 10.10 -7.15 6.05
N GLU A 49 10.10 -8.01 5.03
CA GLU A 49 9.54 -9.36 5.13
C GLU A 49 10.25 -10.17 6.23
N GLN A 50 11.58 -10.07 6.32
CA GLN A 50 12.34 -10.72 7.38
C GLN A 50 11.83 -10.28 8.76
N ILE A 51 11.74 -8.97 9.02
CA ILE A 51 11.26 -8.41 10.29
C ILE A 51 9.84 -8.89 10.60
N LEU A 52 8.92 -8.82 9.63
CA LEU A 52 7.53 -9.23 9.79
C LEU A 52 7.40 -10.70 10.22
N ARG A 53 8.24 -11.57 9.68
CA ARG A 53 8.23 -13.00 10.03
C ARG A 53 8.94 -13.26 11.35
N SER A 54 10.14 -12.73 11.54
CA SER A 54 10.98 -13.06 12.69
C SER A 54 10.52 -12.41 13.99
N GLU A 55 10.08 -11.15 13.93
CA GLU A 55 9.76 -10.37 15.13
C GLU A 55 8.25 -10.32 15.40
N TYR A 56 7.42 -10.41 14.35
CA TYR A 56 5.97 -10.24 14.46
C TYR A 56 5.16 -11.53 14.20
N ALA A 57 5.83 -12.64 13.88
CA ALA A 57 5.21 -13.95 13.64
C ALA A 57 4.09 -13.91 12.59
N VAL A 58 4.25 -13.10 11.54
CA VAL A 58 3.35 -13.04 10.39
C VAL A 58 3.41 -14.38 9.63
N ALA A 59 2.24 -14.95 9.31
CA ALA A 59 2.17 -16.24 8.63
C ALA A 59 2.52 -16.12 7.15
N ASN A 60 1.90 -15.15 6.46
CA ASN A 60 2.05 -14.97 5.02
C ASN A 60 2.47 -13.54 4.68
N VAL A 61 3.47 -13.42 3.82
CA VAL A 61 3.83 -12.15 3.18
C VAL A 61 3.64 -12.33 1.67
N LEU A 62 2.80 -11.47 1.08
CA LEU A 62 2.50 -11.46 -0.35
C LEU A 62 3.21 -10.27 -0.98
N ARG A 63 3.99 -10.51 -2.03
CA ARG A 63 4.81 -9.49 -2.70
C ARG A 63 4.18 -9.16 -4.04
N PHE A 64 3.95 -7.87 -4.28
CA PHE A 64 3.46 -7.35 -5.54
C PHE A 64 4.35 -6.20 -5.98
N GLU A 65 4.47 -6.01 -7.28
CA GLU A 65 5.17 -4.88 -7.88
C GLU A 65 4.23 -4.15 -8.81
N LYS A 66 4.23 -2.82 -8.74
CA LYS A 66 3.46 -2.01 -9.67
C LYS A 66 4.09 -2.08 -11.06
N PRO A 67 3.29 -2.32 -12.11
CA PRO A 67 3.79 -2.29 -13.48
C PRO A 67 4.25 -0.88 -13.91
N ASP A 68 3.72 0.16 -13.27
CA ASP A 68 4.07 1.56 -13.52
C ASP A 68 4.04 2.35 -12.21
N SER A 69 5.17 2.94 -11.83
CA SER A 69 5.32 3.74 -10.61
C SER A 69 4.40 4.98 -10.55
N SER A 70 3.96 5.49 -11.71
CA SER A 70 3.19 6.73 -11.84
C SER A 70 1.67 6.53 -11.75
N ARG A 71 1.17 5.29 -11.91
CA ARG A 71 -0.26 4.99 -11.78
C ARG A 71 -0.70 4.92 -10.32
N PRO A 72 -1.81 5.52 -9.87
CA PRO A 72 -2.34 5.28 -8.53
C PRO A 72 -2.58 3.77 -8.29
N ALA A 73 -2.33 3.32 -7.06
CA ALA A 73 -2.60 1.95 -6.62
C ALA A 73 -4.05 1.82 -6.12
#